data_AF-A0A0D7KQP2-F1
#
_entry.id   AF-A0A0D7KQP2-F1
#
_cell.length_a   1.000
_cell.length_b   1.000
_cell.length_c   1.000
_cell.angle_alpha   90.00
_cell.angle_beta   90.00
_cell.angle_gamma   90.00
#
_symmetry.space_group_name_H-M   'P 1'
#
loop_
_entity.id
_entity.type
_entity.pdbx_description
1 polymer ?
#
loop_
_entity_poly.entity_id
_entity_poly.type
_entity_poly.pdbx_seq_one_letter_code
_entity_poly.pdbx_strand_id
1 'polypeptide(L)'
;MKIDKESETLVDLRFCFKISAEAEMASDEDGDSAECYTQIKLGNCRKAPETQDDYDAIHKKLACNLAKQIGLDPEWITPISEEEYDAETESDDEEEVE
;
A
#
# COMPACT_ATOMS: atom_id res chain seq x y z
N MET A 1 -41.41 -6.02 -8.97
CA MET A 1 -40.66 -7.30 -8.92
C MET A 1 -39.79 -7.32 -10.16
N LYS A 2 -38.46 -7.30 -10.14
CA LYS A 2 -37.43 -7.50 -9.12
C LYS A 2 -36.37 -6.42 -9.37
N ILE A 3 -35.88 -5.79 -8.30
CA ILE A 3 -34.60 -5.09 -8.38
C ILE A 3 -33.63 -6.21 -8.06
N ASP A 4 -33.08 -6.83 -9.09
CA ASP A 4 -31.89 -7.68 -8.97
C ASP A 4 -30.75 -6.71 -8.61
N LYS A 5 -30.73 -6.34 -7.34
CA LYS A 5 -29.60 -5.67 -6.71
C LYS A 5 -28.56 -6.77 -6.64
N GLU A 6 -27.83 -6.95 -7.72
CA GLU A 6 -26.58 -7.68 -7.72
C GLU A 6 -25.84 -7.14 -6.50
N SER A 7 -25.75 -7.97 -5.46
CA SER A 7 -24.85 -7.72 -4.35
C SER A 7 -23.46 -7.82 -4.95
N GLU A 8 -23.01 -6.76 -5.61
CA GLU A 8 -21.62 -6.57 -5.97
C GLU A 8 -20.89 -6.67 -4.63
N THR A 9 -20.26 -7.81 -4.34
CA THR A 9 -19.33 -7.94 -3.23
C THR A 9 -18.17 -7.04 -3.55
N LEU A 10 -18.30 -5.80 -3.10
CA LEU A 10 -17.26 -4.80 -3.10
C LEU A 10 -16.15 -5.33 -2.20
N VAL A 11 -14.98 -5.55 -2.78
CA VAL A 11 -13.80 -5.93 -1.99
C VAL A 11 -13.01 -4.68 -1.64
N ASP A 12 -12.42 -4.69 -0.45
CA ASP A 12 -11.41 -3.74 -0.05
C ASP A 12 -10.05 -4.39 -0.35
N LEU A 13 -9.20 -3.70 -1.10
CA LEU A 13 -7.86 -4.16 -1.42
C LEU A 13 -6.85 -3.18 -0.83
N ARG A 14 -5.94 -3.68 -0.02
CA ARG A 14 -4.85 -2.90 0.57
C ARG A 14 -3.55 -3.28 -0.13
N PHE A 15 -2.87 -2.29 -0.70
CA PHE A 15 -1.56 -2.47 -1.33
C PHE A 15 -0.52 -1.68 -0.54
N CYS A 16 0.49 -2.37 0.00
CA CYS A 16 1.53 -1.75 0.80
C CYS A 16 2.82 -1.56 0.00
N PHE A 17 3.55 -0.48 0.28
CA PHE A 17 4.76 -0.09 -0.44
C PHE A 17 5.81 0.42 0.55
N LYS A 18 7.06 0.03 0.31
CA LYS A 18 8.24 0.57 0.95
C LYS A 18 8.95 1.49 -0.03
N ILE A 19 9.26 2.70 0.40
CA ILE A 19 10.07 3.68 -0.31
C ILE A 19 11.43 3.71 0.38
N SER A 20 12.50 3.47 -0.39
CA SER A 20 13.86 3.48 0.15
C SER A 20 14.27 4.85 0.69
N ALA A 21 15.13 4.87 1.71
CA ALA A 21 15.74 6.08 2.26
C ALA A 21 16.50 6.91 1.20
N GLU A 22 17.07 6.25 0.19
CA GLU A 22 17.74 6.90 -0.95
C GLU A 22 16.81 7.80 -1.77
N ALA A 23 15.50 7.64 -1.62
CA ALA A 23 14.51 8.50 -2.25
C ALA A 23 14.38 9.88 -1.54
N GLU A 24 15.04 10.07 -0.40
CA GLU A 24 15.08 11.31 0.39
C GLU A 24 13.69 11.91 0.68
N MET A 25 12.66 11.05 0.78
CA MET A 25 11.26 11.45 0.97
C MET A 25 10.91 11.71 2.44
N ALA A 26 11.60 11.04 3.34
CA ALA A 26 11.43 11.16 4.78
C ALA A 26 12.80 11.34 5.42
N SER A 27 12.82 12.00 6.57
CA SER A 27 14.00 12.17 7.39
C SER A 27 13.66 11.77 8.82
N ASP A 28 14.61 11.13 9.49
CA ASP A 28 14.49 10.79 10.91
C ASP A 28 14.73 12.03 11.81
N GLU A 29 14.66 11.87 13.14
CA GLU A 29 14.86 12.95 14.11
C GLU A 29 16.25 13.60 14.00
N ASP A 30 17.25 12.83 13.56
CA ASP A 30 18.61 13.31 13.30
C ASP A 30 18.77 14.03 11.95
N GLY A 31 17.75 14.00 11.09
CA GLY A 31 17.77 14.61 9.74
C GLY A 31 18.41 13.75 8.65
N ASP A 32 18.76 12.51 8.96
CA ASP A 32 19.19 11.51 7.98
C ASP A 32 18.00 10.98 7.17
N SER A 33 18.24 10.67 5.89
CA SER A 33 17.20 10.11 5.02
C SER A 33 16.71 8.78 5.57
N ALA A 34 15.40 8.65 5.72
CA ALA A 34 14.73 7.50 6.30
C ALA A 34 13.86 6.80 5.25
N GLU A 35 13.71 5.49 5.41
CA GLU A 35 12.76 4.71 4.63
C GLU A 35 11.32 5.10 4.99
N CYS A 36 10.45 5.10 3.99
CA CYS A 36 9.08 5.55 4.14
C CYS A 36 8.11 4.45 3.71
N TYR A 37 7.11 4.19 4.54
CA TYR A 37 6.11 3.18 4.30
C TYR A 37 4.78 3.84 3.92
N THR A 38 4.17 3.40 2.82
CA THR A 38 2.87 3.90 2.40
C THR A 38 1.94 2.79 1.96
N GLN A 39 0.64 3.01 2.11
CA GLN A 39 -0.39 2.05 1.73
C GLN A 39 -1.45 2.71 0.85
N ILE A 40 -1.91 1.99 -0.15
CA ILE A 40 -3.02 2.39 -1.00
C ILE A 40 -4.18 1.45 -0.71
N LYS A 41 -5.23 2.00 -0.10
CA LYS A 41 -6.49 1.29 0.14
C LYS A 41 -7.45 1.58 -1.01
N LEU A 42 -7.73 0.57 -1.80
CA LEU A 42 -8.74 0.58 -2.84
C LEU A 42 -10.02 -0.06 -2.30
N GLY A 43 -10.84 0.78 -1.68
CA GLY A 43 -12.19 0.42 -1.28
C GLY A 43 -13.14 0.37 -2.47
N ASN A 44 -14.23 -0.38 -2.31
CA ASN A 44 -15.32 -0.45 -3.28
C ASN A 44 -14.88 -0.98 -4.66
N CYS A 45 -13.90 -1.88 -4.71
CA CYS A 45 -13.51 -2.53 -5.95
C CYS A 45 -14.60 -3.50 -6.39
N ARG A 46 -15.21 -3.21 -7.56
CA ARG A 46 -16.19 -4.08 -8.23
C ARG A 46 -15.61 -5.43 -8.67
N LYS A 47 -14.29 -5.46 -8.89
CA LYS A 47 -13.58 -6.64 -9.35
C LYS A 47 -12.37 -6.85 -8.46
N ALA A 48 -12.39 -7.92 -7.67
CA ALA A 48 -11.22 -8.42 -6.99
C ALA A 48 -10.26 -9.03 -8.03
N PRO A 49 -8.94 -8.96 -7.82
CA PRO A 49 -8.01 -9.78 -8.57
C PRO A 49 -8.40 -11.25 -8.39
N GLU A 50 -8.62 -11.94 -9.51
CA GLU A 50 -9.04 -13.35 -9.50
C GLU A 50 -7.86 -14.29 -9.20
N THR A 51 -6.63 -13.79 -9.35
CA THR A 51 -5.39 -14.53 -9.13
C THR A 51 -4.31 -13.65 -8.48
N GLN A 52 -3.32 -14.30 -7.87
CA GLN A 52 -2.15 -13.61 -7.30
C GLN A 52 -1.36 -12.82 -8.36
N ASP A 53 -1.28 -13.32 -9.60
CA ASP A 53 -0.66 -12.61 -10.73
C ASP A 53 -1.38 -11.29 -11.04
N ASP A 54 -2.72 -11.27 -11.00
CA ASP A 54 -3.49 -10.04 -11.23
C ASP A 54 -3.27 -9.03 -10.10
N TYR A 55 -3.24 -9.52 -8.85
CA TYR A 55 -2.88 -8.71 -7.69
C TYR A 55 -1.48 -8.11 -7.82
N ASP A 56 -0.46 -8.92 -8.14
CA ASP A 56 0.94 -8.47 -8.30
C ASP A 56 1.09 -7.48 -9.46
N ALA A 57 0.38 -7.69 -10.57
CA ALA A 57 0.34 -6.76 -11.69
C ALA A 57 -0.25 -5.40 -11.29
N ILE A 58 -1.35 -5.39 -10.51
CA ILE A 58 -1.94 -4.16 -9.97
C ILE A 58 -0.96 -3.51 -8.98
N HIS A 59 -0.36 -4.30 -8.10
CA HIS A 59 0.58 -3.85 -7.06
C HIS A 59 1.79 -3.14 -7.70
N LYS A 60 2.43 -3.75 -8.71
CA LYS A 60 3.51 -3.13 -9.48
C LYS A 60 3.07 -1.88 -10.24
N LYS A 61 1.87 -1.92 -10.83
CA LYS A 61 1.32 -0.76 -11.56
C LYS A 61 1.07 0.42 -10.62
N LEU A 62 0.57 0.16 -9.42
CA LEU A 62 0.37 1.16 -8.37
C LEU A 62 1.70 1.70 -7.87
N ALA A 63 2.71 0.86 -7.62
CA ALA A 63 4.06 1.32 -7.27
C ALA A 63 4.62 2.29 -8.33
N CYS A 64 4.51 1.95 -9.61
CA CYS A 64 4.97 2.83 -10.70
C CYS A 64 4.15 4.13 -10.80
N ASN A 65 2.85 4.08 -10.51
CA ASN A 65 2.00 5.27 -10.52
C ASN A 65 2.33 6.19 -9.34
N LEU A 66 2.48 5.61 -8.15
CA LEU A 66 2.90 6.29 -6.93
C LEU A 66 4.24 6.99 -7.15
N ALA A 67 5.25 6.28 -7.66
CA ALA A 67 6.57 6.83 -7.99
C ALA A 67 6.45 8.06 -8.91
N LYS A 68 5.66 7.95 -9.98
CA LYS A 68 5.42 9.08 -10.89
C LYS A 68 4.68 10.24 -10.26
N GLN A 69 3.74 9.99 -9.34
CA GLN A 69 2.98 11.05 -8.65
C GLN A 69 3.86 11.86 -7.71
N ILE A 70 4.78 11.20 -7.02
CA ILE A 70 5.71 11.85 -6.08
C ILE A 70 7.04 12.26 -6.74
N GLY A 71 7.23 11.95 -8.02
CA GLY A 71 8.42 12.35 -8.78
C GLY A 71 9.67 11.50 -8.50
N LEU A 72 9.48 10.26 -8.02
CA LEU A 72 10.55 9.31 -7.74
C LEU A 72 10.66 8.25 -8.83
N ASP A 73 11.82 7.60 -8.90
CA ASP A 73 11.99 6.42 -9.72
C ASP A 73 11.28 5.21 -9.09
N PRO A 74 10.59 4.38 -9.90
CA PRO A 74 9.88 3.20 -9.41
C PRO A 74 10.81 2.14 -8.84
N GLU A 75 12.12 2.22 -9.08
CA GLU A 75 13.13 1.36 -8.44
C GLU A 75 13.28 1.64 -6.94
N TRP A 76 12.97 2.86 -6.50
CA TRP A 76 12.97 3.23 -5.08
C TRP A 76 11.71 2.79 -4.35
N ILE A 77 10.66 2.36 -5.08
CA ILE A 77 9.40 1.90 -4.51
C ILE A 77 9.26 0.40 -4.68
N THR A 78 9.38 -0.31 -3.57
CA THR A 78 9.21 -1.76 -3.53
C THR A 78 7.82 -2.11 -3.02
N PRO A 79 7.01 -2.87 -3.77
CA PRO A 79 5.78 -3.45 -3.24
C PRO A 79 6.12 -4.44 -2.13
N ILE A 80 5.52 -4.25 -0.95
CA ILE A 80 5.70 -5.13 0.21
C ILE A 80 4.36 -5.77 0.61
N SER A 81 4.43 -6.88 1.32
CA SER A 81 3.25 -7.54 1.88
C SER A 81 2.61 -6.68 2.98
N GLU A 82 1.32 -6.92 3.24
CA GLU A 82 0.61 -6.26 4.34
C GLU A 82 1.26 -6.58 5.70
N GLU A 83 1.70 -7.83 5.90
CA GLU A 83 2.37 -8.27 7.13
C GLU A 83 3.69 -7.52 7.39
N GLU A 84 4.50 -7.28 6.35
CA GLU A 84 5.75 -6.51 6.46
C GLU A 84 5.45 -5.05 6.80
N TYR A 85 4.37 -4.51 6.23
CA TYR A 85 3.95 -3.14 6.51
C TYR A 85 3.45 -2.99 7.95
N ASP A 86 2.58 -3.89 8.42
CA ASP A 86 2.16 -3.89 9.83
C ASP A 86 3.36 -4.08 10.74
N ALA A 87 4.27 -5.03 10.50
CA ALA A 87 5.44 -5.21 11.37
C ALA A 87 6.26 -3.92 11.57
N GLU A 88 6.39 -3.11 10.52
CA GLU A 88 7.15 -1.85 10.54
C GLU A 88 6.33 -0.64 11.00
N THR A 89 4.99 -0.69 10.91
CA THR A 89 4.10 0.46 11.22
C THR A 89 3.19 0.25 12.44
N GLU A 90 3.03 -0.99 12.89
CA GLU A 90 2.22 -1.44 14.03
C GLU A 90 3.04 -1.48 15.33
N SER A 91 4.34 -1.10 15.29
CA SER A 91 5.14 -0.84 16.50
C SER A 91 4.71 0.40 17.31
N ASP A 92 3.52 0.96 17.08
CA ASP A 92 2.96 2.09 17.85
C ASP A 92 1.45 1.94 18.13
N ASP A 93 0.90 0.72 18.24
CA ASP A 93 -0.45 0.51 18.80
C ASP A 93 -0.46 -0.66 19.82
N GLU A 94 0.56 -0.70 20.68
CA GLU A 94 0.47 -1.35 22.00
C GLU A 94 0.62 -0.30 23.11
N GLU A 95 -0.17 0.79 23.09
CA GLU A 95 -0.50 1.46 24.35
C GLU A 95 -1.60 0.65 25.05
N GLU A 96 -1.14 -0.31 25.85
CA GLU A 96 -1.90 -0.80 27.01
C GLU A 96 -2.38 0.40 27.83
N VAL A 97 -3.69 0.54 28.00
CA VAL A 97 -4.23 1.22 29.19
C VAL A 97 -5.25 0.30 29.84
N GLU A 98 -4.91 -0.09 31.08
CA GLU A 98 -5.58 -1.01 32.00
C GLU A 98 -7.09 -0.76 32.21
#